data_AF-A0A137Q496-F1
#
_entry.id   AF-A0A137Q496-F1
#
_cell.length_a   1.000
_cell.length_b   1.000
_cell.length_c   1.000
_cell.angle_alpha   90.00
_cell.angle_beta   90.00
_cell.angle_gamma   90.00
#
_symmetry.space_group_name_H-M   'P 1'
#
loop_
_entity.id
_entity.type
_entity.pdbx_description
1 polymer ?
#
loop_
_entity_poly.entity_id
_entity_poly.type
_entity_poly.pdbx_seq_one_letter_code
_entity_poly.pdbx_strand_id
1 'polypeptide(L)'
;MFDLFVAFGLVLEHDKSELFHFSCQKGDDNPPIDLGYAPYTGETPLHPKPFWQYLGFYFDRQLTFREHVQYYSTKTISTVHAMGMLGNLLRGLSLKQKRLLY
;
A
#
# COMPACT_ATOMS: atom_id res chain seq x y z
N MET A 1 -8.40 -22.09 -12.22
CA MET A 1 -8.83 -21.09 -11.21
C MET A 1 -9.71 -20.03 -11.85
N PHE A 2 -9.32 -19.49 -13.00
CA PHE A 2 -10.17 -18.62 -13.82
C PHE A 2 -11.54 -19.24 -14.18
N ASP A 3 -11.60 -20.53 -14.49
CA ASP A 3 -12.86 -21.22 -14.86
C ASP A 3 -13.95 -21.14 -13.78
N LEU A 4 -13.55 -21.08 -12.49
CA LEU A 4 -14.48 -20.89 -11.39
C LEU A 4 -15.10 -19.49 -11.42
N PHE A 5 -14.31 -18.44 -11.67
CA PHE A 5 -14.84 -17.08 -11.80
C PHE A 5 -15.85 -17.00 -12.94
N VAL A 6 -15.53 -17.60 -14.09
CA VAL A 6 -16.45 -17.66 -15.24
C VAL A 6 -17.73 -18.44 -14.90
N ALA A 7 -17.62 -19.58 -14.22
CA ALA A 7 -18.77 -20.37 -13.80
C ALA A 7 -19.72 -19.60 -12.85
N PHE A 8 -19.18 -18.68 -12.03
CA PHE A 8 -19.96 -17.79 -11.18
C PHE A 8 -20.39 -16.49 -11.86
N GLY A 9 -20.07 -16.30 -13.15
CA GLY A 9 -20.37 -15.06 -13.88
C GLY A 9 -19.59 -13.84 -13.39
N LEU A 10 -18.45 -14.05 -12.73
CA LEU A 10 -17.57 -13.01 -12.24
C LEU A 10 -16.54 -12.64 -13.31
N VAL A 11 -16.33 -11.34 -13.48
CA VAL A 11 -15.30 -10.79 -14.38
C VAL A 11 -14.14 -10.27 -13.55
N LEU A 12 -12.94 -10.77 -13.81
CA LEU A 12 -11.71 -10.28 -13.20
C LEU A 12 -11.15 -9.15 -14.06
N GLU A 13 -11.19 -7.93 -13.56
CA GLU A 13 -10.55 -6.79 -14.21
C GLU A 13 -9.06 -6.73 -13.84
N HIS A 14 -8.20 -6.67 -14.85
CA HIS A 14 -6.75 -6.72 -14.66
C HIS A 14 -6.22 -5.53 -13.86
N ASP A 15 -6.53 -4.30 -14.29
CA ASP A 15 -6.03 -3.08 -13.65
C ASP A 15 -6.47 -2.90 -12.19
N LYS A 16 -7.49 -3.65 -11.75
CA LYS A 16 -8.01 -3.62 -10.37
C LYS A 16 -7.66 -4.86 -9.56
N SER A 17 -7.06 -5.87 -10.19
CA SER A 17 -6.71 -7.11 -9.50
C SER A 17 -5.41 -6.91 -8.71
N GLU A 18 -5.50 -7.13 -7.40
CA GLU A 18 -4.37 -7.03 -6.49
C GLU A 18 -4.18 -8.37 -5.79
N LEU A 19 -2.93 -8.80 -5.70
CA LEU A 19 -2.58 -10.00 -4.95
C LEU A 19 -1.92 -9.62 -3.63
N PHE A 20 -2.30 -10.34 -2.58
CA PHE A 20 -1.68 -10.21 -1.27
C PHE A 20 -1.72 -11.53 -0.51
N HIS A 21 -0.56 -11.93 0.00
CA HIS A 21 -0.42 -13.17 0.75
C HIS A 21 -0.52 -12.91 2.24
N PHE A 22 -1.48 -13.56 2.90
CA PHE A 22 -1.58 -13.59 4.35
C PHE A 22 -0.74 -14.74 4.89
N SER A 23 0.46 -14.42 5.36
CA SER A 23 1.41 -15.41 5.87
C SER A 23 2.06 -14.89 7.15
N CYS A 24 2.08 -15.74 8.17
CA CYS A 24 2.81 -15.50 9.42
C CYS A 24 4.25 -16.01 9.37
N GLN A 25 4.64 -16.70 8.29
CA GLN A 25 5.97 -17.28 8.16
C GLN A 25 7.01 -16.18 7.88
N LYS A 26 8.07 -16.16 8.69
CA LYS A 26 9.21 -15.27 8.46
C LYS A 26 10.05 -15.85 7.32
N GLY A 27 10.35 -15.03 6.32
CA GLY A 27 11.15 -15.43 5.16
C GLY A 27 10.36 -16.04 4.01
N ASP A 28 9.04 -15.85 3.97
CA ASP A 28 8.22 -16.19 2.80
C ASP A 28 8.54 -15.25 1.63
N ASP A 29 8.99 -15.84 0.52
CA ASP A 29 9.44 -15.17 -0.70
C ASP A 29 8.31 -14.46 -1.46
N ASN A 30 7.05 -14.54 -0.99
CA ASN A 30 5.90 -13.86 -1.58
C ASN A 30 5.74 -14.24 -3.07
N PRO A 31 5.50 -15.54 -3.35
CA PRO A 31 5.54 -16.04 -4.71
C PRO A 31 4.44 -15.39 -5.57
N PRO A 32 4.73 -15.08 -6.84
CA PRO A 32 3.71 -14.62 -7.76
C PRO A 32 2.71 -15.74 -8.08
N ILE A 33 1.47 -15.36 -8.44
CA ILE A 33 0.43 -16.32 -8.84
C ILE A 33 0.13 -16.15 -10.31
N ASP A 34 0.18 -17.26 -11.04
CA ASP A 34 -0.34 -17.39 -12.39
C ASP A 34 -1.84 -17.72 -12.33
N LEU A 35 -2.68 -16.89 -12.96
CA LEU A 35 -4.13 -17.06 -12.97
C LEU A 35 -4.60 -17.89 -14.17
N GLY A 36 -3.71 -18.17 -15.13
CA GLY A 36 -4.02 -18.85 -16.38
C GLY A 36 -4.89 -18.00 -17.32
N TYR A 37 -4.95 -16.68 -17.09
CA TYR A 37 -5.77 -15.74 -17.86
C TYR A 37 -4.97 -14.49 -18.19
N ALA A 38 -4.85 -14.18 -19.48
CA ALA A 38 -4.06 -13.04 -19.96
C ALA A 38 -4.56 -11.73 -19.34
N PRO A 39 -3.66 -10.81 -18.91
CA PRO A 39 -2.22 -10.86 -19.04
C PRO A 39 -1.52 -11.64 -17.92
N TYR A 40 -2.22 -12.20 -16.92
CA TYR A 40 -1.62 -12.95 -15.83
C TYR A 40 -1.38 -14.42 -16.19
N THR A 41 -0.57 -14.63 -17.22
CA THR A 41 -0.20 -15.96 -17.72
C THR A 41 1.30 -16.06 -17.79
N GLY A 42 1.89 -17.09 -17.17
CA GLY A 42 3.29 -17.53 -17.32
C GLY A 42 4.36 -16.43 -17.25
N GLU A 43 4.57 -15.74 -18.37
CA GLU A 43 5.56 -14.68 -18.56
C GLU A 43 5.27 -13.40 -17.75
N THR A 44 4.00 -13.13 -17.41
CA THR A 44 3.59 -11.93 -16.67
C THR A 44 2.68 -12.29 -15.49
N PRO A 45 3.17 -13.02 -14.48
CA PRO A 45 2.33 -13.48 -13.38
C PRO A 45 1.92 -12.31 -12.46
N LEU A 46 0.85 -12.48 -11.71
CA LEU A 46 0.39 -11.46 -10.78
C LEU A 46 1.30 -11.43 -9.56
N HIS A 47 1.99 -10.31 -9.35
CA HIS A 47 2.90 -10.13 -8.24
C HIS A 47 2.16 -9.63 -6.98
N PRO A 48 2.44 -10.22 -5.82
CA PRO A 48 1.85 -9.79 -4.55
C PRO A 48 2.41 -8.44 -4.10
N LYS A 49 1.54 -7.57 -3.62
CA LYS A 49 1.94 -6.29 -3.02
C LYS A 49 2.63 -6.51 -1.65
N PRO A 50 3.58 -5.64 -1.27
CA PRO A 50 4.26 -5.73 0.02
C PRO A 50 3.36 -5.33 1.20
N PHE A 51 2.45 -4.38 0.99
CA PHE A 51 1.46 -3.91 1.96
C PHE A 51 0.08 -3.83 1.31
N TRP A 52 -0.96 -4.04 2.11
CA TRP A 52 -2.35 -3.94 1.66
C TRP A 52 -2.94 -2.62 2.14
N GLN A 53 -3.45 -1.80 1.20
CA GLN A 53 -4.15 -0.56 1.55
C GLN A 53 -5.65 -0.80 1.56
N TYR A 54 -6.27 -0.73 2.72
CA TYR A 54 -7.72 -0.86 2.85
C TYR A 54 -8.31 0.31 3.60
N LEU A 55 -9.22 1.03 2.96
CA LEU A 55 -9.95 2.15 3.56
C LEU A 55 -9.03 3.25 4.14
N GLY A 56 -7.82 3.40 3.59
CA GLY A 56 -6.79 4.34 4.08
C GLY A 56 -5.84 3.77 5.14
N PHE A 57 -6.02 2.54 5.60
CA PHE A 57 -5.10 1.84 6.47
C PHE A 57 -4.10 1.01 5.67
N TYR A 58 -2.88 0.87 6.21
CA TYR A 58 -1.84 0.01 5.64
C TYR A 58 -1.68 -1.22 6.53
N PHE A 59 -1.80 -2.39 5.93
CA PHE A 59 -1.68 -3.67 6.63
C PHE A 59 -0.46 -4.44 6.14
N ASP A 60 0.22 -5.05 7.11
CA ASP A 60 1.25 -6.05 6.85
C ASP A 60 0.63 -7.40 6.47
N ARG A 61 1.45 -8.36 6.01
CA ARG A 61 1.00 -9.74 5.73
C ARG A 61 0.36 -10.45 6.93
N GLN A 62 0.68 -10.00 8.14
CA GLN A 62 0.11 -10.49 9.40
C GLN A 62 -1.13 -9.70 9.85
N LEU A 63 -1.67 -8.82 8.99
CA LEU A 63 -2.76 -7.89 9.31
C LEU A 63 -2.44 -6.97 10.50
N THR A 64 -1.15 -6.72 10.74
CA THR A 64 -0.71 -5.74 11.74
C THR A 64 -0.63 -4.35 11.13
N PHE A 65 -0.62 -3.33 12.00
CA PHE A 65 -0.55 -1.92 11.62
C PHE A 65 0.89 -1.37 11.59
N ARG A 66 1.92 -2.22 11.46
CA ARG A 66 3.31 -1.74 11.58
C ARG A 66 3.66 -0.83 10.44
N GLU A 67 3.34 -1.22 9.20
CA GLU A 67 3.54 -0.36 8.04
C GLU A 67 2.76 0.96 8.16
N HIS A 68 1.53 0.91 8.67
CA HIS A 68 0.74 2.13 8.88
C HIS A 68 1.40 3.09 9.87
N VAL A 69 1.82 2.58 11.04
CA VAL A 69 2.50 3.38 12.06
C VAL A 69 3.82 3.92 11.51
N GLN A 70 4.59 3.10 10.79
CA GLN A 70 5.85 3.51 10.19
C GLN A 70 5.66 4.62 9.16
N TYR A 71 4.67 4.47 8.26
CA TYR A 71 4.35 5.47 7.24
C TYR A 71 3.96 6.81 7.88
N TYR A 72 3.01 6.81 8.81
CA TYR A 72 2.55 8.05 9.44
C TYR A 72 3.61 8.67 10.35
N SER A 73 4.41 7.87 11.06
CA SER A 73 5.52 8.39 11.87
C SER A 73 6.55 9.09 10.99
N THR A 74 6.95 8.47 9.88
CA THR A 74 7.90 9.04 8.92
C THR A 74 7.34 10.31 8.28
N LYS A 75 6.06 10.29 7.92
CA LYS A 75 5.34 11.46 7.39
C LYS A 75 5.36 12.61 8.37
N THR A 76 4.96 12.38 9.63
CA THR A 76 4.97 13.40 10.69
C THR A 76 6.37 13.94 10.96
N ILE A 77 7.39 13.08 11.07
CA ILE A 77 8.78 13.52 11.27
C ILE A 77 9.24 14.41 10.11
N SER A 78 9.02 13.97 8.87
CA SER A 78 9.33 14.75 7.67
C SER A 78 8.62 16.10 7.66
N THR A 79 7.33 16.13 8.03
CA THR A 79 6.55 17.36 8.15
C THR A 79 7.12 18.30 9.21
N VAL A 80 7.51 17.77 10.38
CA VAL A 80 8.13 18.57 11.45
C VAL A 80 9.46 19.17 11.00
N HIS A 81 10.31 18.39 10.33
CA HIS A 81 11.57 18.90 9.77
C HIS A 81 11.32 19.99 8.72
N ALA A 82 10.40 19.76 7.79
CA ALA A 82 10.02 20.75 6.78
C ALA A 82 9.47 22.04 7.43
N MET A 83 8.66 21.91 8.48
CA MET A 83 8.16 23.05 9.26
C MET A 83 9.30 23.80 9.97
N GLY A 84 10.30 23.09 10.49
CA GLY A 84 11.51 23.70 11.07
C GLY A 84 12.29 24.50 10.03
N MET A 85 12.51 23.94 8.84
CA MET A 85 13.17 24.63 7.72
C MET A 85 12.38 25.88 7.28
N LEU A 86 11.06 25.77 7.22
CA LEU A 86 10.19 26.87 6.82
C LEU A 86 10.04 27.95 7.90
N GLY A 87 10.18 27.59 9.17
CA GLY A 87 10.22 28.55 10.28
C GLY A 87 11.46 29.44 10.26
N ASN A 88 12.57 28.94 9.73
CA ASN A 88 13.85 29.68 9.61
C ASN A 88 13.92 30.60 8.38
N LEU A 89 12.86 30.70 7.57
CA LEU A 89 12.75 31.69 6.49
C LEU A 89 12.30 33.05 7.06
N LEU A 90 12.83 34.17 6.51
CA LEU A 90 12.55 35.56 6.91
C LEU A 90 11.06 35.96 7.01
N ARG A 91 10.15 35.15 6.43
CA ARG A 91 8.68 35.23 6.52
C ARG A 91 8.06 33.85 6.76
N GLY A 92 8.56 33.10 7.74
CA GLY A 92 8.09 31.74 8.05
C GLY A 92 6.58 31.63 8.32
N LEU A 93 6.09 30.39 8.47
CA LEU A 93 4.66 30.13 8.65
C LEU A 93 4.10 30.77 9.92
N SER A 94 3.07 31.60 9.76
CA SER A 94 2.28 32.12 10.88
C SER A 94 1.51 31.00 11.59
N LEU A 95 1.14 31.23 12.85
CA LEU A 95 0.42 30.27 13.68
C LEU A 95 -0.93 29.83 13.07
N LYS A 96 -1.56 30.70 12.26
CA LYS A 96 -2.78 30.38 11.48
C LYS A 96 -2.50 29.41 10.33
N GLN A 97 -1.39 29.59 9.62
CA GLN A 97 -1.02 28.69 8.51
C GLN A 97 -0.57 27.31 9.01
N LYS A 98 0.07 27.24 10.18
CA LYS A 98 0.43 25.96 10.82
C LYS A 98 -0.79 25.10 11.18
N ARG A 99 -1.93 25.73 11.53
CA ARG A 99 -3.19 25.03 11.87
C ARG A 99 -3.94 24.47 10.66
N LEU A 100 -3.64 24.91 9.43
CA LEU A 100 -4.27 24.40 8.21
C LEU A 100 -3.53 23.19 7.62
N LEU A 101 -2.32 22.91 8.09
CA LEU A 101 -1.49 21.78 7.64
C LEU A 101 -1.74 20.49 8.44
N TYR A 102 -2.50 20.58 9.54
CA TYR A 102 -2.95 19.48 10.39
C TYR A 102 -4.47 19.35 10.26
#